data_AF-A0A351J3H5-F1
#
_entry.id   AF-A0A351J3H5-F1
#
_cell.length_a   1.000
_cell.length_b   1.000
_cell.length_c   1.000
_cell.angle_alpha   90.00
_cell.angle_beta   90.00
_cell.angle_gamma   90.00
#
_symmetry.space_group_name_H-M   'P 1'
#
loop_
_entity.id
_entity.type
_entity.pdbx_description
1 polymer ?
#
loop_
_entity_poly.entity_id
_entity_poly.type
_entity_poly.pdbx_seq_one_letter_code
_entity_poly.pdbx_strand_id
1 'polypeptide(L)' 'LKNEILPFIIDHEHKLFYYRSLREYQNEKGYLMGTCLSSQDRYAAMVSYFYPDLAKAGPEMGKGDTPD' A
#
# COMPACT_ATOMS: atom_id res chain seq x y z
N LEU A 1 -2.91 -14.35 6.19
CA LEU A 1 -3.72 -13.10 6.13
C LEU A 1 -5.18 -13.52 6.05
N LYS A 2 -6.06 -13.04 6.93
CA LYS A 2 -7.44 -13.57 7.03
C LYS A 2 -8.35 -13.17 5.85
N ASN A 3 -7.98 -12.11 5.12
CA ASN A 3 -8.77 -11.54 4.03
C ASN A 3 -7.95 -11.32 2.75
N GLU A 4 -6.72 -11.87 2.64
CA GLU A 4 -5.83 -11.68 1.48
C GLU A 4 -5.50 -10.21 1.12
N ILE A 5 -5.82 -9.25 1.98
CA ILE A 5 -5.51 -7.82 1.80
C ILE A 5 -4.17 -7.50 2.45
N LEU A 6 -3.24 -6.97 1.65
CA LEU A 6 -1.95 -6.46 2.13
C LEU A 6 -2.19 -5.37 3.20
N PRO A 7 -1.55 -5.43 4.38
CA PRO A 7 -1.70 -4.37 5.38
C PRO A 7 -1.00 -3.10 4.93
N PHE A 8 -1.40 -1.98 5.52
CA PHE A 8 -0.77 -0.67 5.32
C PHE A 8 -0.48 0.00 6.65
N ILE A 9 0.51 0.89 6.64
CA ILE A 9 0.87 1.71 7.81
C ILE A 9 0.81 3.17 7.37
N ILE A 10 -0.01 3.97 8.04
CA ILE A 10 -0.01 5.43 7.86
C ILE A 10 1.17 5.99 8.67
N ASP A 11 2.25 6.31 7.99
CA ASP A 11 3.39 6.98 8.61
C ASP A 11 3.10 8.46 8.89
N HIS A 12 4.06 9.14 9.51
CA HIS A 12 3.90 10.55 9.88
C HIS A 12 3.67 11.46 8.66
N GLU A 13 4.31 11.16 7.52
CA GLU A 13 4.20 11.96 6.29
C GLU A 13 2.81 11.82 5.65
N HIS A 14 2.21 10.63 5.75
CA HIS A 14 0.90 10.34 5.18
C HIS A 14 -0.27 10.72 6.12
N LYS A 15 0.01 11.02 7.40
CA LYS A 15 -1.01 11.27 8.43
C LYS A 15 -2.01 12.39 8.06
N LEU A 16 -1.52 13.50 7.51
CA LEU A 16 -2.38 14.62 7.12
C LEU A 16 -3.30 14.26 5.94
N PHE A 17 -2.75 13.55 4.94
CA PHE A 17 -3.51 13.09 3.79
C PHE A 17 -4.56 12.05 4.18
N TYR A 18 -4.24 11.16 5.11
CA TYR A 18 -5.17 10.17 5.66
C TYR A 18 -6.35 10.83 6.39
N TYR A 19 -6.10 11.82 7.26
CA TYR A 19 -7.21 12.51 7.92
C TYR A 19 -8.07 13.32 6.95
N ARG A 20 -7.44 13.99 5.98
CA ARG A 20 -8.19 14.70 4.94
C ARG A 20 -9.05 13.72 4.13
N SER A 21 -8.49 12.60 3.71
CA SER A 21 -9.20 11.63 2.88
C SER A 21 -10.35 10.94 3.62
N LEU A 22 -10.21 10.70 4.92
CA LEU A 22 -11.32 10.24 5.77
C LEU A 22 -12.47 11.25 5.82
N ARG A 23 -12.15 12.55 5.96
CA ARG A 23 -13.16 13.61 5.98
C ARG A 23 -13.90 13.72 4.66
N GLU A 24 -13.18 13.60 3.53
CA GLU A 24 -13.75 13.71 2.19
C GLU A 24 -14.39 12.39 1.70
N TYR A 25 -14.31 11.30 2.46
CA TYR A 25 -14.70 9.96 1.98
C TYR A 25 -16.14 9.87 1.47
N GLN A 26 -17.07 10.63 2.04
CA GLN A 26 -18.46 10.67 1.59
C GLN A 26 -18.61 11.33 0.21
N ASN A 27 -17.72 12.27 -0.12
CA ASN A 27 -17.75 13.04 -1.36
C ASN A 27 -16.87 12.40 -2.44
N GLU A 28 -15.68 11.92 -2.08
CA GLU A 28 -14.69 11.34 -2.98
C GLU A 28 -13.91 10.22 -2.29
N LYS A 29 -14.33 8.98 -2.55
CA LYS A 29 -13.73 7.77 -1.96
C LYS A 29 -12.32 7.49 -2.47
N GLY A 30 -11.98 7.98 -3.66
CA GLY A 30 -10.69 7.76 -4.32
C GLY A 30 -9.51 8.28 -3.50
N TYR A 31 -9.70 9.35 -2.72
CA TYR A 31 -8.63 9.89 -1.86
C TYR A 31 -8.21 8.90 -0.77
N LEU A 32 -9.17 8.25 -0.12
CA LEU A 32 -8.85 7.29 0.94
C LEU A 32 -8.23 6.03 0.33
N MET A 33 -8.79 5.56 -0.78
CA MET A 33 -8.27 4.38 -1.48
C MET A 33 -6.82 4.60 -1.94
N GLY A 34 -6.53 5.74 -2.58
CA GLY A 34 -5.17 6.07 -3.02
C GLY A 34 -4.18 6.20 -1.86
N THR A 35 -4.62 6.76 -0.72
CA THR A 35 -3.78 6.86 0.49
C THR A 35 -3.45 5.47 1.04
N CYS A 36 -4.43 4.56 1.09
CA CYS A 36 -4.23 3.19 1.54
C CYS A 36 -3.29 2.42 0.60
N LEU A 37 -3.50 2.49 -0.73
CA LEU A 37 -2.65 1.82 -1.72
C LEU A 37 -1.20 2.29 -1.63
N SER A 38 -0.96 3.60 -1.59
CA SER A 38 0.41 4.14 -1.44
C SER A 38 1.07 3.68 -0.12
N SER A 39 0.30 3.57 0.95
CA SER A 39 0.78 3.07 2.23
C SER A 39 1.04 1.55 2.23
N GLN A 40 0.31 0.77 1.41
CA GLN A 40 0.56 -0.65 1.17
C GLN A 40 1.87 -0.86 0.40
N ASP A 41 2.16 -0.04 -0.62
CA ASP A 41 3.42 -0.12 -1.37
C ASP A 41 4.63 0.11 -0.45
N ARG A 42 4.53 1.09 0.44
CA ARG A 42 5.57 1.38 1.43
C ARG A 42 5.74 0.24 2.43
N TYR A 43 4.64 -0.36 2.89
CA TYR A 43 4.69 -1.56 3.72
C TYR A 43 5.36 -2.73 3.00
N ALA A 44 5.01 -3.00 1.74
CA ALA A 44 5.63 -4.05 0.94
C ALA A 44 7.13 -3.82 0.77
N ALA A 45 7.56 -2.58 0.51
CA ALA A 45 8.97 -2.22 0.42
C ALA A 45 9.71 -2.47 1.75
N MET A 46 9.10 -2.11 2.88
CA MET A 46 9.68 -2.40 4.20
C MET A 46 9.80 -3.90 4.46
N VAL A 47 8.76 -4.68 4.16
CA VAL A 47 8.81 -6.14 4.32
C VAL A 47 9.88 -6.76 3.43
N SER A 48 10.01 -6.31 2.18
CA SER A 48 11.07 -6.78 1.28
C SER A 48 12.47 -6.46 1.80
N TYR A 49 12.65 -5.27 2.38
CA TYR A 49 13.91 -4.83 2.94
C TYR A 49 14.30 -5.61 4.21
N PHE A 50 13.38 -5.80 5.16
CA PHE A 50 13.67 -6.45 6.45
C PHE A 50 13.51 -7.97 6.44
N TYR A 51 12.68 -8.51 5.54
CA TYR A 51 12.33 -9.92 5.46
C TYR A 51 12.40 -10.44 4.00
N PRO A 52 13.60 -10.45 3.39
CA PRO A 52 13.77 -10.82 1.98
C PRO A 52 13.27 -12.24 1.67
N ASP A 53 13.32 -13.15 2.65
CA ASP A 53 12.84 -14.52 2.48
C ASP A 53 11.31 -14.62 2.45
N LEU A 54 10.60 -13.69 3.11
CA LEU A 54 9.13 -13.58 3.01
C LEU A 54 8.71 -12.95 1.68
N ALA A 55 9.50 -12.02 1.13
CA ALA A 55 9.20 -11.38 -0.14
C ALA A 55 9.31 -12.33 -1.33
N LYS A 56 10.17 -13.34 -1.27
CA LYS A 56 10.30 -14.38 -2.31
C LYS A 56 9.16 -15.42 -2.29
N ALA A 57 8.36 -15.46 -1.23
CA ALA A 57 7.25 -16.40 -1.07
C ALA A 57 5.87 -15.77 -1.40
N GLY A 58 5.83 -14.49 -1.80
CA GLY A 58 4.61 -13.82 -2.23
C GLY A 58 4.17 -14.21 -3.65
N PRO A 59 2.91 -13.98 -4.03
CA PRO A 59 2.49 -14.15 -5.42
C PRO A 59 3.38 -13.26 -6.28
N GLU A 60 3.97 -13.82 -7.34
CA GLU A 60 4.74 -13.05 -8.32
C GLU A 60 3.83 -11.95 -8.87
N MET A 61 4.02 -10.73 -8.37
CA MET A 61 3.32 -9.58 -8.89
C MET A 61 3.90 -9.33 -10.28
N GLY A 62 3.06 -9.57 -11.29
CA GLY A 62 3.42 -9.66 -12.70
C GLY A 62 4.48 -8.64 -13.09
N LYS A 63 5.56 -9.14 -13.68
CA LYS A 63 6.61 -8.39 -14.35
C LYS A 63 5.93 -7.49 -15.39
N GLY A 64 5.64 -6.25 -15.02
CA GLY A 64 5.15 -5.23 -15.94
C GLY A 64 6.17 -5.04 -17.05
N ASP A 65 5.66 -5.09 -18.28
CA ASP A 65 6.41 -5.04 -19.51
C ASP A 65 7.44 -3.90 -19.50
N THR A 66 8.70 -4.24 -19.77
CA THR A 66 9.71 -3.25 -20.12
C THR A 66 9.45 -2.92 -21.59
N PRO A 67 9.24 -1.65 -21.99
CA PRO A 67 9.07 -1.33 -23.39
C PRO A 67 10.41 -1.49 -24.13
N ASP A 68 10.35 -2.13 -25.30
CA ASP A 68 11.44 -2.20 -26.29
C ASP A 68 11.93 -0.82 -26.72
#